data_AF-A0A355XVL2-F1
#
_entry.id   AF-A0A355XVL2-F1
#
_cell.length_a   1.000
_cell.length_b   1.000
_cell.length_c   1.000
_cell.angle_alpha   90.00
_cell.angle_beta   90.00
_cell.angle_gamma   90.00
#
_symmetry.space_group_name_H-M   'P 1'
#
loop_
_entity.id
_entity.type
_entity.pdbx_description
1 polymer ?
#
loop_
_entity_poly.entity_id
_entity_poly.type
_entity_poly.pdbx_seq_one_letter_code
_entity_poly.pdbx_strand_id
1 'polypeptide(L)'
;VIGNHDQDGRQLYRQKWEDSWGPTDYSFDRGDEHFVCFNNVQFSRSKGYFQPGELTSAQMEWLRQDLALTDHRRKVVLCYHVPLTFGNSPHSGATPLAIATESGHYSSAHLTPILRLLEPFEGGFELFCGHTHFAINHEIRYRGRNLLEHCHAAACGNIWQSNINICGTPNGYYVYTFGGTAITDCFYKSTGWTRNRQMTLFGADTDFNGESYAADWNLPRGRGVIVANVFNADSRWVVTATEDSSTSRMVRLSGKGQDAFATGYHHRYAEAMPYAFISKKNSYLIMNHLYYYVPRRKGATVTITATDPYGNTYRASSADRVTEPFYNYAHYLGATP
;
A
#
# COMPACT_ATOMS: atom_id res chain seq x y z
N VAL A 1 11.52 -5.17 9.73
CA VAL A 1 11.18 -4.59 11.06
C VAL A 1 10.22 -5.52 11.76
N ILE A 2 10.19 -5.52 13.09
CA ILE A 2 9.24 -6.34 13.86
C ILE A 2 7.82 -5.82 13.65
N GLY A 3 6.87 -6.72 13.46
CA GLY A 3 5.46 -6.42 13.27
C GLY A 3 4.58 -6.87 14.44
N ASN A 4 3.26 -6.69 14.28
CA ASN A 4 2.31 -7.03 15.34
C ASN A 4 2.22 -8.55 15.58
N HIS A 5 2.31 -9.36 14.53
CA HIS A 5 2.25 -10.82 14.63
C HIS A 5 3.57 -11.49 15.05
N ASP A 6 4.68 -10.76 15.00
CA ASP A 6 5.96 -11.27 15.49
C ASP A 6 6.04 -11.25 17.02
N GLN A 7 5.22 -10.42 17.66
CA GLN A 7 5.22 -10.23 19.11
C GLN A 7 3.88 -10.54 19.78
N ASP A 8 2.73 -10.43 19.11
CA ASP A 8 1.36 -10.68 19.63
C ASP A 8 1.10 -10.08 21.04
N GLY A 9 1.74 -8.95 21.36
CA GLY A 9 1.67 -8.33 22.68
C GLY A 9 2.32 -9.13 23.81
N ARG A 10 3.13 -10.14 23.49
CA ARG A 10 3.81 -11.05 24.43
C ARG A 10 5.31 -10.80 24.43
N GLN A 11 5.85 -10.50 25.62
CA GLN A 11 7.28 -10.29 25.81
C GLN A 11 8.13 -11.47 25.31
N LEU A 12 7.68 -12.71 25.55
CA LEU A 12 8.38 -13.91 25.08
C LEU A 12 8.58 -13.92 23.56
N TYR A 13 7.60 -13.48 22.78
CA TYR A 13 7.68 -13.53 21.32
C TYR A 13 8.60 -12.42 20.80
N ARG A 14 8.52 -11.23 21.41
CA ARG A 14 9.49 -10.16 21.16
C ARG A 14 10.92 -10.59 21.47
N GLN A 15 11.15 -11.27 22.58
CA GLN A 15 12.48 -11.80 22.94
C GLN A 15 12.99 -12.81 21.91
N LYS A 16 12.13 -13.73 21.45
CA LYS A 16 12.49 -14.67 20.37
C LYS A 16 12.85 -13.96 19.06
N TRP A 17 12.15 -12.88 18.73
CA TRP A 17 12.54 -12.02 17.62
C TRP A 17 13.93 -11.41 17.86
N GLU A 18 14.15 -10.83 19.04
CA GLU A 18 15.43 -10.19 19.42
C GLU A 18 16.61 -11.18 19.36
N ASP A 19 16.41 -12.41 19.84
CA ASP A 19 17.40 -13.48 19.81
C ASP A 19 17.77 -13.91 18.38
N SER A 20 16.83 -13.79 17.43
CA SER A 20 17.00 -14.27 16.05
C SER A 20 17.45 -13.18 15.08
N TRP A 21 16.96 -11.95 15.28
CA TRP A 21 17.07 -10.85 14.30
C TRP A 21 17.75 -9.60 14.86
N GLY A 22 18.01 -9.55 16.16
CA GLY A 22 18.57 -8.38 16.83
C GLY A 22 17.51 -7.40 17.34
N PRO A 23 17.94 -6.20 17.78
CA PRO A 23 17.07 -5.25 18.48
C PRO A 23 15.86 -4.83 17.65
N THR A 24 14.78 -4.43 18.33
CA THR A 24 13.56 -3.98 17.67
C THR A 24 13.63 -2.54 17.15
N ASP A 25 14.62 -1.78 17.62
CA ASP A 25 14.94 -0.42 17.21
C ASP A 25 16.44 -0.36 16.89
N TYR A 26 16.79 0.05 15.67
CA TYR A 26 18.18 0.13 15.18
C TYR A 26 18.28 1.03 13.95
N SER A 27 19.49 1.51 13.67
CA SER A 27 19.79 2.28 12.48
C SER A 27 21.05 1.76 11.80
N PHE A 28 21.18 2.05 10.51
CA PHE A 28 22.38 1.74 9.74
C PHE A 28 22.49 2.62 8.50
N ASP A 29 23.73 2.84 8.06
CA ASP A 29 24.01 3.54 6.82
C ASP A 29 24.16 2.54 5.67
N ARG A 30 23.62 2.89 4.51
CA ARG A 30 23.84 2.13 3.27
C ARG A 30 23.80 3.08 2.09
N GLY A 31 24.97 3.44 1.54
CA GLY A 31 25.05 4.45 0.50
C GLY A 31 24.99 5.86 1.10
N ASP A 32 24.20 6.74 0.49
CA ASP A 32 23.94 8.11 0.94
C ASP A 32 22.69 8.19 1.83
N GLU A 33 22.15 7.02 2.20
CA GLU A 33 20.97 6.84 3.02
C GLU A 33 21.34 6.41 4.44
N HIS A 34 20.60 6.96 5.40
CA HIS A 34 20.54 6.50 6.78
C HIS A 34 19.18 5.84 7.03
N PHE A 35 19.18 4.53 7.27
CA PHE A 35 17.97 3.78 7.55
C PHE A 35 17.74 3.74 9.05
N VAL A 36 16.54 4.08 9.49
CA VAL A 36 16.11 3.95 10.89
C VAL A 36 14.93 3.00 10.95
N CYS A 37 15.11 1.88 11.64
CA CYS A 37 14.13 0.84 11.84
C CYS A 37 13.61 0.90 13.28
N PHE A 38 12.30 1.01 13.49
CA PHE A 38 11.73 1.01 14.84
C PHE A 38 10.43 0.21 14.96
N ASN A 39 10.20 -0.33 16.15
CA ASN A 39 8.96 -1.02 16.52
C ASN A 39 7.90 -0.02 16.94
N ASN A 40 7.05 0.38 16.01
CA ASN A 40 5.93 1.27 16.33
C ASN A 40 4.62 0.56 16.69
N VAL A 41 4.69 -0.74 17.02
CA VAL A 41 3.52 -1.53 17.45
C VAL A 41 3.34 -1.40 18.96
N GLN A 42 2.45 -0.51 19.38
CA GLN A 42 2.15 -0.28 20.79
C GLN A 42 0.85 -0.99 21.17
N PHE A 43 0.96 -2.10 21.89
CA PHE A 43 -0.18 -2.89 22.34
C PHE A 43 -0.98 -2.17 23.42
N SER A 44 -2.29 -2.27 23.32
CA SER A 44 -3.25 -1.70 24.26
C SER A 44 -4.23 -2.77 24.72
N ARG A 45 -4.47 -2.85 26.03
CA ARG A 45 -5.37 -3.84 26.62
C ARG A 45 -6.79 -3.80 26.07
N SER A 46 -7.26 -2.64 25.62
CA SER A 46 -8.64 -2.46 25.13
C SER A 46 -8.76 -2.45 23.60
N LYS A 47 -7.67 -2.19 22.88
CA LYS A 47 -7.69 -1.97 21.43
C LYS A 47 -6.84 -2.97 20.62
N GLY A 48 -6.20 -3.93 21.29
CA GLY A 48 -5.17 -4.78 20.70
C GLY A 48 -3.86 -4.00 20.58
N TYR A 49 -3.79 -3.05 19.65
CA TYR A 49 -2.68 -2.11 19.48
C TYR A 49 -3.18 -0.82 18.82
N PHE A 50 -2.39 0.25 18.90
CA PHE A 50 -2.75 1.53 18.29
C PHE A 50 -2.53 1.53 16.77
N GLN A 51 -3.46 2.17 16.07
CA GLN A 51 -3.39 2.48 14.65
C GLN A 51 -3.91 3.91 14.45
N PRO A 52 -3.11 4.88 13.99
CA PRO A 52 -1.71 4.79 13.54
C PRO A 52 -0.73 4.21 14.56
N GLY A 53 0.44 3.80 14.06
CA GLY A 53 1.55 3.36 14.89
C GLY A 53 2.07 4.47 15.80
N GLU A 54 2.68 4.09 16.91
CA GLU A 54 3.13 5.02 17.94
C GLU A 54 4.53 4.67 18.45
N LEU A 55 5.23 5.68 18.92
CA LEU A 55 6.53 5.54 19.57
C LEU A 55 6.42 5.86 21.05
N THR A 56 7.20 5.15 21.85
CA THR A 56 7.40 5.50 23.26
C THR A 56 8.31 6.72 23.38
N SER A 57 8.29 7.40 24.54
CA SER A 57 9.21 8.51 24.81
C SER A 57 10.67 8.09 24.71
N ALA A 58 11.00 6.85 25.10
CA ALA A 58 12.36 6.31 24.98
C ALA A 58 12.78 6.14 23.51
N GLN A 59 11.88 5.64 22.65
CA GLN A 59 12.13 5.53 21.22
C GLN A 59 12.26 6.90 20.54
N MET A 60 11.43 7.88 20.91
CA MET A 60 11.56 9.25 20.41
C MET A 60 12.89 9.90 20.83
N GLU A 61 13.33 9.67 22.05
CA GLU A 61 14.62 10.16 22.54
C GLU A 61 15.79 9.47 21.84
N TRP A 62 15.72 8.16 21.63
CA TRP A 62 16.70 7.42 20.85
C TRP A 62 16.78 7.93 19.41
N LEU A 63 15.64 8.10 18.73
CA LEU A 63 15.57 8.64 17.36
C LEU A 63 16.22 10.04 17.29
N ARG A 64 15.98 10.89 18.29
CA ARG A 64 16.59 12.21 18.36
C ARG A 64 18.12 12.14 18.49
N GLN A 65 18.64 11.21 19.28
CA GLN A 65 20.08 11.03 19.47
C GLN A 65 20.75 10.44 18.22
N ASP A 66 20.11 9.44 17.62
CA ASP A 66 20.54 8.80 16.37
C ASP A 66 20.67 9.84 15.25
N LEU A 67 19.58 10.57 14.96
CA LEU A 67 19.56 11.59 13.91
C LEU A 67 20.48 12.79 14.19
N ALA A 68 20.79 13.09 15.46
CA ALA A 68 21.75 14.15 15.80
C ALA A 68 23.20 13.77 15.48
N LEU A 69 23.51 12.48 15.37
CA LEU A 69 24.83 11.97 15.01
C LEU A 69 24.96 11.67 13.51
N THR A 70 23.85 11.62 12.78
CA THR A 70 23.80 11.34 11.35
C THR A 70 24.17 12.57 10.52
N ASP A 71 24.99 12.38 9.47
CA ASP A 71 25.31 13.46 8.53
C ASP A 71 24.03 13.97 7.84
N HIS A 72 23.74 15.26 8.03
CA HIS A 72 22.54 15.92 7.47
C HIS A 72 22.52 15.98 5.93
N ARG A 73 23.62 15.66 5.24
CA ARG A 73 23.60 15.50 3.78
C ARG A 73 22.86 14.25 3.33
N ARG A 74 22.69 13.26 4.20
CA ARG A 74 22.04 11.99 3.88
C ARG A 74 20.55 12.13 3.65
N LYS A 75 19.96 11.15 2.97
CA LYS A 75 18.51 10.88 3.04
C LYS A 75 18.23 10.00 4.26
N VAL A 76 17.15 10.26 4.98
CA VAL A 76 16.68 9.38 6.06
C VAL A 76 15.52 8.49 5.58
N VAL A 77 15.64 7.17 5.72
CA VAL A 77 14.56 6.24 5.42
C VAL A 77 14.04 5.64 6.72
N LEU A 78 12.82 6.01 7.11
CA LEU A 78 12.18 5.46 8.30
C LEU A 78 11.42 4.19 7.92
N CYS A 79 11.76 3.09 8.58
CA CYS A 79 11.17 1.76 8.38
C CYS A 79 10.43 1.33 9.64
N TYR A 80 9.14 1.00 9.51
CA TYR A 80 8.29 0.60 10.64
C TYR A 80 7.12 -0.27 10.18
N HIS A 81 6.31 -0.80 11.10
CA HIS A 81 5.26 -1.75 10.72
C HIS A 81 3.93 -1.07 10.45
N VAL A 82 3.35 -0.38 11.44
CA VAL A 82 2.01 0.22 11.34
C VAL A 82 2.11 1.62 10.70
N PRO A 83 1.27 2.00 9.74
CA PRO A 83 1.26 3.35 9.18
C PRO A 83 1.23 4.46 10.23
N LEU A 84 1.97 5.55 10.01
CA LEU A 84 1.94 6.77 10.83
C LEU A 84 0.93 7.78 10.29
N THR A 85 0.60 7.72 9.00
CA THR A 85 -0.22 8.76 8.36
C THR A 85 -1.71 8.44 8.33
N PHE A 86 -2.11 7.20 8.62
CA PHE A 86 -3.52 6.81 8.71
C PHE A 86 -3.78 5.65 9.69
N GLY A 87 -4.97 5.63 10.28
CA GLY A 87 -5.48 4.50 11.07
C GLY A 87 -6.69 4.84 11.92
N ASN A 88 -7.45 3.85 12.36
CA ASN A 88 -8.79 4.03 12.95
C ASN A 88 -8.88 3.64 14.44
N SER A 89 -7.76 3.27 15.08
CA SER A 89 -7.67 2.89 16.49
C SER A 89 -6.62 3.77 17.22
N PRO A 90 -6.84 5.10 17.29
CA PRO A 90 -5.79 6.03 17.68
C PRO A 90 -5.39 5.96 19.17
N HIS A 91 -4.14 6.32 19.44
CA HIS A 91 -3.67 6.75 20.76
C HIS A 91 -4.18 8.17 21.11
N SER A 92 -4.14 8.55 22.39
CA SER A 92 -4.45 9.92 22.78
C SER A 92 -3.47 10.91 22.13
N GLY A 93 -4.00 11.98 21.52
CA GLY A 93 -3.19 12.98 20.82
C GLY A 93 -2.99 12.73 19.32
N ALA A 94 -3.49 11.63 18.77
CA ALA A 94 -3.60 11.46 17.32
C ALA A 94 -4.52 12.53 16.72
N THR A 95 -4.26 12.94 15.47
CA THR A 95 -5.04 13.99 14.79
C THR A 95 -5.95 13.38 13.73
N PRO A 96 -7.27 13.64 13.71
CA PRO A 96 -8.14 13.17 12.64
C PRO A 96 -7.68 13.68 11.27
N LEU A 97 -7.76 12.84 10.24
CA LEU A 97 -7.50 13.26 8.87
C LEU A 97 -8.67 14.10 8.35
N ALA A 98 -8.36 15.26 7.78
CA ALA A 98 -9.34 16.13 7.11
C ALA A 98 -9.54 15.72 5.64
N ILE A 99 -9.74 14.42 5.39
CA ILE A 99 -9.91 13.83 4.06
C ILE A 99 -11.28 13.14 4.02
N ALA A 100 -12.21 13.71 3.25
CA ALA A 100 -13.61 13.27 3.24
C ALA A 100 -13.77 11.79 2.84
N THR A 101 -12.95 11.32 1.90
CA THR A 101 -12.95 9.94 1.40
C THR A 101 -12.32 8.92 2.35
N GLU A 102 -11.75 9.37 3.47
CA GLU A 102 -10.99 8.57 4.44
C GLU A 102 -11.43 8.88 5.88
N SER A 103 -12.70 9.24 6.05
CA SER A 103 -13.28 9.62 7.34
C SER A 103 -13.00 8.60 8.45
N GLY A 104 -12.65 9.05 9.65
CA GLY A 104 -12.34 8.17 10.78
C GLY A 104 -10.92 7.62 10.80
N HIS A 105 -10.07 7.95 9.81
CA HIS A 105 -8.63 7.80 9.94
C HIS A 105 -8.01 8.99 10.70
N TYR A 106 -6.90 8.71 11.37
CA TYR A 106 -6.08 9.63 12.13
C TYR A 106 -4.63 9.53 11.66
N SER A 107 -3.83 10.58 11.87
CA SER A 107 -2.36 10.51 11.85
C SER A 107 -1.81 10.33 13.27
N SER A 108 -0.68 9.65 13.41
CA SER A 108 0.02 9.37 14.66
C SER A 108 0.24 10.64 15.48
N ALA A 109 0.17 10.52 16.81
CA ALA A 109 0.49 11.61 17.73
C ALA A 109 1.95 12.08 17.55
N HIS A 110 2.85 11.18 17.12
CA HIS A 110 4.27 11.45 16.96
C HIS A 110 4.67 11.89 15.55
N LEU A 111 3.75 11.94 14.58
CA LEU A 111 4.09 12.31 13.20
C LEU A 111 4.74 13.71 13.13
N THR A 112 4.18 14.70 13.84
CA THR A 112 4.77 16.05 13.86
C THR A 112 6.18 16.09 14.48
N PRO A 113 6.41 15.56 15.70
CA PRO A 113 7.75 15.47 16.27
C PRO A 113 8.75 14.77 15.35
N ILE A 114 8.38 13.65 14.74
CA ILE A 114 9.24 12.90 13.80
C ILE A 114 9.62 13.79 12.61
N LEU A 115 8.64 14.41 11.96
CA LEU A 115 8.90 15.26 10.79
C LEU A 115 9.84 16.44 11.11
N ARG A 116 9.77 17.01 12.32
CA ARG A 116 10.70 18.06 12.76
C ARG A 116 12.13 17.56 12.90
N LEU A 117 12.35 16.32 13.34
CA LEU A 117 13.68 15.73 13.41
C LEU A 117 14.28 15.48 12.01
N LEU A 118 13.42 15.29 11.00
CA LEU A 118 13.82 15.04 9.62
C LEU A 118 14.06 16.33 8.80
N GLU A 119 13.54 17.48 9.25
CA GLU A 119 13.68 18.77 8.56
C GLU A 119 15.12 19.18 8.22
N PRO A 120 16.13 18.93 9.08
CA PRO A 120 17.51 19.32 8.78
C PRO A 120 18.19 18.53 7.65
N PHE A 121 17.64 17.39 7.23
CA PHE A 121 18.28 16.50 6.26
C PHE A 121 18.08 17.00 4.83
N GLU A 122 19.17 17.36 4.15
CA GLU A 122 19.19 17.87 2.78
C GLU A 122 18.69 16.84 1.76
N GLY A 123 18.97 15.54 2.01
CA GLY A 123 18.47 14.43 1.21
C GLY A 123 16.98 14.13 1.39
N GLY A 124 16.30 14.85 2.29
CA GLY A 124 14.91 14.60 2.65
C GLY A 124 14.71 13.25 3.35
N PHE A 125 13.49 12.74 3.31
CA PHE A 125 13.13 11.50 3.98
C PHE A 125 12.14 10.64 3.20
N GLU A 126 12.08 9.36 3.54
CA GLU A 126 11.08 8.40 3.09
C GLU A 126 10.42 7.71 4.28
N LEU A 127 9.12 7.44 4.16
CA LEU A 127 8.30 6.80 5.19
C LEU A 127 7.84 5.43 4.69
N PHE A 128 8.48 4.36 5.18
CA PHE A 128 8.27 2.99 4.72
C PHE A 128 7.58 2.16 5.80
N CYS A 129 6.40 1.61 5.46
CA CYS A 129 5.64 0.76 6.36
C CYS A 129 5.03 -0.46 5.68
N GLY A 130 4.31 -1.27 6.46
CA GLY A 130 3.56 -2.44 6.01
C GLY A 130 2.23 -2.54 6.75
N HIS A 131 2.00 -3.66 7.44
CA HIS A 131 0.85 -3.93 8.31
C HIS A 131 -0.52 -4.08 7.64
N THR A 132 -0.85 -3.27 6.64
CA THR A 132 -2.22 -3.19 6.10
C THR A 132 -2.64 -4.40 5.27
N HIS A 133 -1.67 -5.13 4.69
CA HIS A 133 -1.92 -6.09 3.60
C HIS A 133 -2.62 -5.45 2.38
N PHE A 134 -2.53 -4.13 2.25
CA PHE A 134 -3.01 -3.34 1.12
C PHE A 134 -1.82 -2.53 0.58
N ALA A 135 -1.50 -2.67 -0.71
CA ALA A 135 -0.55 -1.78 -1.36
C ALA A 135 -1.11 -0.36 -1.32
N ILE A 136 -0.43 0.57 -0.64
CA ILE A 136 -0.89 1.95 -0.57
C ILE A 136 0.27 2.94 -0.48
N ASN A 137 0.29 3.87 -1.42
CA ASN A 137 1.09 5.09 -1.36
C ASN A 137 0.19 6.18 -0.79
N HIS A 138 0.18 6.39 0.53
CA HIS A 138 -0.75 7.30 1.19
C HIS A 138 -0.25 8.75 1.11
N GLU A 139 -1.05 9.61 0.50
CA GLU A 139 -0.68 10.97 0.12
C GLU A 139 -1.52 11.98 0.89
N ILE A 140 -0.91 12.76 1.79
CA ILE A 140 -1.63 13.72 2.62
C ILE A 140 -1.03 15.12 2.57
N ARG A 141 -1.88 16.14 2.70
CA ARG A 141 -1.45 17.50 3.00
C ARG A 141 -1.43 17.71 4.51
N TYR A 142 -0.27 17.56 5.13
CA TYR A 142 -0.09 17.66 6.57
C TYR A 142 0.64 18.96 6.93
N ARG A 143 -0.05 19.84 7.67
CA ARG A 143 0.50 21.12 8.15
C ARG A 143 1.18 21.97 7.05
N GLY A 144 0.55 22.00 5.87
CA GLY A 144 1.03 22.79 4.72
C GLY A 144 2.07 22.10 3.83
N ARG A 145 2.50 20.87 4.18
CA ARG A 145 3.43 20.05 3.37
C ARG A 145 2.72 18.85 2.77
N ASN A 146 3.18 18.40 1.61
CA ASN A 146 2.74 17.14 1.03
C ASN A 146 3.62 16.03 1.58
N LEU A 147 3.00 14.97 2.10
CA LEU A 147 3.67 13.79 2.61
C LEU A 147 3.25 12.58 1.80
N LEU A 148 4.18 11.66 1.62
CA LEU A 148 3.97 10.36 1.02
C LEU A 148 4.47 9.29 2.00
N GLU A 149 3.60 8.37 2.38
CA GLU A 149 3.95 7.17 3.13
C GLU A 149 3.74 5.94 2.25
N HIS A 150 4.81 5.16 2.08
CA HIS A 150 4.83 3.93 1.30
C HIS A 150 4.49 2.76 2.20
N CYS A 151 3.22 2.34 2.16
CA CYS A 151 2.78 1.13 2.80
C CYS A 151 2.81 -0.01 1.79
N HIS A 152 3.79 -0.88 1.96
CA HIS A 152 4.10 -1.94 1.02
C HIS A 152 3.07 -3.08 1.14
N ALA A 153 2.63 -3.58 -0.01
CA ALA A 153 1.86 -4.81 -0.12
C ALA A 153 2.52 -5.97 0.66
N ALA A 154 1.72 -6.89 1.20
CA ALA A 154 2.27 -8.05 1.87
C ALA A 154 2.94 -8.99 0.86
N ALA A 155 4.18 -9.38 1.17
CA ALA A 155 4.96 -10.33 0.37
C ALA A 155 4.30 -11.72 0.28
N CYS A 156 3.38 -12.03 1.20
CA CYS A 156 2.63 -13.27 1.25
C CYS A 156 1.25 -13.21 0.61
N GLY A 157 0.86 -12.06 0.04
CA GLY A 157 -0.52 -11.79 -0.35
C GLY A 157 -1.44 -11.80 0.88
N ASN A 158 -2.64 -12.36 0.75
CA ASN A 158 -3.57 -12.46 1.86
C ASN A 158 -3.19 -13.64 2.79
N ILE A 159 -2.32 -13.35 3.76
CA ILE A 159 -1.98 -14.20 4.92
C ILE A 159 -1.54 -15.61 4.48
N TRP A 160 -0.67 -15.69 3.47
CA TRP A 160 -0.18 -16.97 2.91
C TRP A 160 -1.26 -17.91 2.35
N GLN A 161 -2.50 -17.44 2.21
CA GLN A 161 -3.63 -18.21 1.66
C GLN A 161 -4.01 -17.76 0.24
N SER A 162 -3.45 -16.65 -0.25
CA SER A 162 -3.64 -16.17 -1.62
C SER A 162 -2.42 -15.46 -2.16
N ASN A 163 -2.18 -15.60 -3.47
CA ASN A 163 -1.17 -14.87 -4.22
C ASN A 163 -1.57 -13.42 -4.52
N ILE A 164 -2.71 -12.94 -4.02
CA ILE A 164 -3.09 -11.52 -4.06
C ILE A 164 -3.34 -10.99 -2.67
N ASN A 165 -2.96 -9.74 -2.46
CA ASN A 165 -3.32 -8.92 -1.33
C ASN A 165 -4.83 -8.59 -1.38
N ILE A 166 -5.38 -8.11 -0.28
CA ILE A 166 -6.81 -7.78 -0.17
C ILE A 166 -7.19 -6.63 -1.14
N CYS A 167 -6.22 -5.79 -1.52
CA CYS A 167 -6.37 -4.77 -2.54
C CYS A 167 -6.21 -5.27 -3.99
N GLY A 168 -6.05 -6.58 -4.22
CA GLY A 168 -5.87 -7.16 -5.56
C GLY A 168 -4.46 -7.06 -6.13
N THR A 169 -3.57 -6.28 -5.52
CA THR A 169 -2.13 -6.31 -5.86
C THR A 169 -1.58 -7.72 -5.59
N PRO A 170 -0.90 -8.38 -6.54
CA PRO A 170 -0.33 -9.71 -6.32
C PRO A 170 0.69 -9.71 -5.16
N ASN A 171 1.12 -10.88 -4.70
CA ASN A 171 2.24 -11.00 -3.77
C ASN A 171 3.57 -10.68 -4.47
N GLY A 172 4.52 -10.14 -3.71
CA GLY A 172 5.72 -9.52 -4.27
C GLY A 172 6.37 -8.50 -3.36
N TYR A 173 7.27 -7.70 -3.94
CA TYR A 173 8.08 -6.72 -3.22
C TYR A 173 8.32 -5.49 -4.09
N TYR A 174 8.79 -4.42 -3.48
CA TYR A 174 9.13 -3.17 -4.16
C TYR A 174 10.64 -3.11 -4.33
N VAL A 175 11.09 -2.58 -5.46
CA VAL A 175 12.51 -2.36 -5.74
C VAL A 175 12.71 -0.86 -5.89
N TYR A 176 13.50 -0.28 -4.99
CA TYR A 176 13.89 1.12 -5.02
C TYR A 176 15.34 1.22 -5.48
N THR A 177 15.61 2.10 -6.44
CA THR A 177 16.97 2.45 -6.86
C THR A 177 17.29 3.85 -6.37
N PHE A 178 18.37 3.96 -5.60
CA PHE A 178 18.91 5.22 -5.14
C PHE A 178 20.08 5.66 -6.02
N GLY A 179 20.05 6.91 -6.46
CA GLY A 179 21.13 7.59 -7.16
C GLY A 179 21.52 8.84 -6.36
N GLY A 180 22.53 8.72 -5.50
CA GLY A 180 22.73 9.67 -4.41
C GLY A 180 21.52 9.65 -3.47
N THR A 181 21.15 10.79 -2.90
CA THR A 181 19.97 10.94 -2.03
C THR A 181 18.63 11.02 -2.79
N ALA A 182 18.55 10.57 -4.05
CA ALA A 182 17.31 10.58 -4.83
C ALA A 182 16.89 9.15 -5.14
N ILE A 183 15.59 8.87 -5.01
CA ILE A 183 15.00 7.66 -5.64
C ILE A 183 14.91 7.97 -7.13
N THR A 184 15.69 7.25 -7.93
CA THR A 184 15.75 7.44 -9.39
C THR A 184 14.88 6.43 -10.15
N ASP A 185 14.51 5.32 -9.52
CA ASP A 185 13.60 4.33 -10.07
C ASP A 185 12.88 3.58 -8.94
N CYS A 186 11.62 3.23 -9.15
CA CYS A 186 10.87 2.37 -8.25
C CYS A 186 9.78 1.58 -8.99
N PHE A 187 9.81 0.25 -8.84
CA PHE A 187 8.81 -0.64 -9.44
C PHE A 187 8.34 -1.72 -8.46
N TYR A 188 7.13 -2.22 -8.68
CA TYR A 188 6.63 -3.39 -7.98
C TYR A 188 7.08 -4.68 -8.67
N LYS A 189 7.46 -5.70 -7.93
CA LYS A 189 7.88 -6.99 -8.49
C LYS A 189 7.06 -8.11 -7.88
N SER A 190 6.02 -8.49 -8.61
CA SER A 190 5.23 -9.67 -8.25
C SER A 190 6.08 -10.94 -8.33
N THR A 191 5.86 -11.85 -7.38
CA THR A 191 6.42 -13.20 -7.41
C THR A 191 5.80 -13.99 -8.57
N GLY A 192 6.66 -14.55 -9.44
CA GLY A 192 6.21 -15.31 -10.61
C GLY A 192 5.96 -14.48 -11.88
N TRP A 193 5.93 -13.15 -11.83
CA TRP A 193 5.80 -12.30 -13.02
C TRP A 193 7.10 -11.57 -13.38
N THR A 194 7.21 -11.07 -14.61
CA THR A 194 8.31 -10.17 -14.98
C THR A 194 8.07 -8.79 -14.36
N ARG A 195 9.12 -7.97 -14.21
CA ARG A 195 8.98 -6.61 -13.69
C ARG A 195 8.08 -5.71 -14.56
N ASN A 196 7.85 -6.08 -15.82
CA ASN A 196 7.06 -5.26 -16.74
C ASN A 196 5.54 -5.39 -16.50
N ARG A 197 5.09 -6.35 -15.67
CA ARG A 197 3.67 -6.48 -15.31
C ARG A 197 3.35 -5.66 -14.06
N GLN A 198 2.87 -4.43 -14.28
CA GLN A 198 2.53 -3.46 -13.22
C GLN A 198 1.02 -3.23 -13.03
N MET A 199 0.17 -3.92 -13.78
CA MET A 199 -1.27 -3.78 -13.64
C MET A 199 -2.05 -5.05 -13.97
N THR A 200 -3.26 -5.12 -13.43
CA THR A 200 -4.31 -6.04 -13.87
C THR A 200 -5.52 -5.23 -14.31
N LEU A 201 -6.18 -5.66 -15.40
CA LEU A 201 -7.36 -5.02 -15.93
C LEU A 201 -8.62 -5.83 -15.63
N PHE A 202 -9.75 -5.16 -15.43
CA PHE A 202 -11.04 -5.75 -15.10
C PHE A 202 -12.16 -5.04 -15.88
N GLY A 203 -13.28 -5.73 -16.08
CA GLY A 203 -14.54 -5.11 -16.48
C GLY A 203 -15.32 -4.65 -15.25
N ALA A 204 -15.83 -3.41 -15.24
CA ALA A 204 -16.49 -2.89 -14.04
C ALA A 204 -17.80 -3.62 -13.70
N ASP A 205 -18.51 -4.10 -14.72
CA ASP A 205 -19.76 -4.85 -14.59
C ASP A 205 -19.55 -6.36 -14.32
N THR A 206 -18.31 -6.86 -14.38
CA THR A 206 -18.06 -8.29 -14.14
C THR A 206 -18.48 -8.65 -12.72
N ASP A 207 -19.24 -9.74 -12.61
CA ASP A 207 -19.64 -10.32 -11.34
C ASP A 207 -18.50 -11.18 -10.78
N PHE A 208 -17.88 -10.69 -9.72
CA PHE A 208 -16.86 -11.38 -8.95
C PHE A 208 -17.50 -11.92 -7.67
N ASN A 209 -18.31 -12.99 -7.79
CA ASN A 209 -18.98 -13.65 -6.67
C ASN A 209 -19.87 -12.72 -5.82
N GLY A 210 -20.67 -11.87 -6.45
CA GLY A 210 -21.55 -10.89 -5.82
C GLY A 210 -20.93 -9.49 -5.70
N GLU A 211 -19.64 -9.34 -5.96
CA GLU A 211 -18.95 -8.04 -6.00
C GLU A 211 -18.80 -7.53 -7.44
N SER A 212 -18.81 -6.21 -7.62
CA SER A 212 -18.49 -5.60 -8.92
C SER A 212 -17.96 -4.19 -8.73
N TYR A 213 -16.94 -3.79 -9.49
CA TYR A 213 -16.38 -2.44 -9.38
C TYR A 213 -17.44 -1.37 -9.68
N ALA A 214 -18.41 -1.66 -10.56
CA ALA A 214 -19.52 -0.76 -10.84
C ALA A 214 -20.40 -0.50 -9.61
N ALA A 215 -20.67 -1.51 -8.79
CA ALA A 215 -21.39 -1.31 -7.52
C ALA A 215 -20.51 -0.63 -6.47
N ASP A 216 -19.27 -1.08 -6.34
CA ASP A 216 -18.37 -0.68 -5.26
C ASP A 216 -17.90 0.78 -5.38
N TRP A 217 -17.76 1.25 -6.61
CA TRP A 217 -17.24 2.60 -6.93
C TRP A 217 -18.27 3.48 -7.65
N ASN A 218 -19.54 3.06 -7.69
CA ASN A 218 -20.62 3.79 -8.37
C ASN A 218 -20.28 4.16 -9.83
N LEU A 219 -19.71 3.20 -10.57
CA LEU A 219 -19.33 3.42 -11.98
C LEU A 219 -20.49 3.14 -12.93
N PRO A 220 -20.52 3.75 -14.12
CA PRO A 220 -21.58 3.52 -15.10
C PRO A 220 -21.72 2.05 -15.52
N ARG A 221 -22.93 1.51 -15.38
CA ARG A 221 -23.26 0.13 -15.77
C ARG A 221 -23.60 0.00 -17.25
N GLY A 222 -23.31 -1.16 -17.83
CA GLY A 222 -23.62 -1.52 -19.21
C GLY A 222 -22.78 -0.80 -20.27
N ARG A 223 -21.81 0.02 -19.85
CA ARG A 223 -20.96 0.86 -20.71
C ARG A 223 -19.62 0.22 -21.09
N GLY A 224 -19.33 -0.97 -20.56
CA GLY A 224 -18.04 -1.63 -20.79
C GLY A 224 -16.87 -0.92 -20.11
N VAL A 225 -17.11 -0.30 -18.95
CA VAL A 225 -16.09 0.41 -18.18
C VAL A 225 -14.93 -0.53 -17.85
N ILE A 226 -13.71 -0.06 -18.10
CA ILE A 226 -12.48 -0.79 -17.80
C ILE A 226 -11.91 -0.22 -16.51
N VAL A 227 -11.52 -1.10 -15.59
CA VAL A 227 -10.81 -0.75 -14.37
C VAL A 227 -9.39 -1.32 -14.44
N ALA A 228 -8.39 -0.51 -14.13
CA ALA A 228 -7.00 -0.90 -14.02
C ALA A 228 -6.56 -0.81 -12.55
N ASN A 229 -6.08 -1.92 -12.00
CA ASN A 229 -5.38 -1.97 -10.72
C ASN A 229 -3.88 -1.85 -11.00
N VAL A 230 -3.25 -0.72 -10.63
CA VAL A 230 -1.86 -0.37 -10.98
C VAL A 230 -1.00 -0.39 -9.71
N PHE A 231 -0.29 -1.49 -9.46
CA PHE A 231 0.16 -1.94 -8.12
C PHE A 231 0.98 -0.95 -7.27
N ASN A 232 1.73 -0.04 -7.90
CA ASN A 232 2.58 0.95 -7.22
C ASN A 232 2.12 2.40 -7.48
N ALA A 233 0.91 2.60 -7.98
CA ALA A 233 0.48 3.92 -8.40
C ALA A 233 0.23 4.87 -7.22
N ASP A 234 0.75 6.09 -7.37
CA ASP A 234 0.39 7.28 -6.60
C ASP A 234 -0.12 8.38 -7.55
N SER A 235 -0.38 9.60 -7.06
CA SER A 235 -0.92 10.68 -7.88
C SER A 235 0.01 11.16 -9.00
N ARG A 236 1.30 10.84 -8.93
CA ARG A 236 2.30 11.23 -9.92
C ARG A 236 2.26 10.33 -11.16
N TRP A 237 1.66 9.14 -11.07
CA TRP A 237 1.50 8.24 -12.20
C TRP A 237 0.55 8.83 -13.25
N VAL A 238 0.89 8.62 -14.52
CA VAL A 238 0.05 8.99 -15.66
C VAL A 238 -0.54 7.74 -16.27
N VAL A 239 -1.84 7.51 -16.04
CA VAL A 239 -2.57 6.37 -16.61
C VAL A 239 -3.51 6.86 -17.71
N THR A 240 -3.36 6.29 -18.90
CA THR A 240 -4.12 6.66 -20.10
C THR A 240 -4.74 5.44 -20.76
N ALA A 241 -5.87 5.66 -21.41
CA ALA A 241 -6.58 4.69 -22.23
C ALA A 241 -6.55 5.16 -23.69
N THR A 242 -6.09 4.29 -24.58
CA THR A 242 -6.13 4.51 -26.03
C THR A 242 -7.18 3.60 -26.63
N GLU A 243 -8.22 4.21 -27.20
CA GLU A 243 -9.31 3.56 -27.91
C GLU A 243 -9.22 4.02 -29.38
N ASP A 244 -9.10 3.05 -30.29
CA ASP A 244 -8.82 3.30 -31.71
C ASP A 244 -7.54 4.16 -31.87
N SER A 245 -7.65 5.43 -32.27
CA SER A 245 -6.52 6.38 -32.41
C SER A 245 -6.49 7.48 -31.35
N SER A 246 -7.41 7.45 -30.38
CA SER A 246 -7.59 8.57 -29.44
C SER A 246 -7.29 8.15 -28.01
N THR A 247 -6.39 8.91 -27.39
CA THR A 247 -5.91 8.70 -26.02
C THR A 247 -6.58 9.66 -25.05
N SER A 248 -6.94 9.18 -23.87
CA SER A 248 -7.51 9.99 -22.78
C SER A 248 -6.96 9.54 -21.43
N ARG A 249 -6.85 10.47 -20.47
CA ARG A 249 -6.47 10.11 -19.10
C ARG A 249 -7.57 9.28 -18.45
N MET A 250 -7.17 8.26 -17.71
CA MET A 250 -8.09 7.52 -16.83
C MET A 250 -8.35 8.30 -15.55
N VAL A 251 -9.51 8.06 -14.94
CA VAL A 251 -9.88 8.70 -13.67
C VAL A 251 -9.42 7.81 -12.52
N ARG A 252 -8.61 8.36 -11.61
CA ARG A 252 -8.14 7.66 -10.40
C ARG A 252 -9.28 7.53 -9.40
N LEU A 253 -9.44 6.34 -8.84
CA LEU A 253 -10.30 6.05 -7.70
C LEU A 253 -9.44 6.06 -6.44
N SER A 254 -9.78 6.94 -5.49
CA SER A 254 -9.01 7.13 -4.26
C SER A 254 -9.94 7.33 -3.07
N GLY A 255 -9.82 6.47 -2.07
CA GLY A 255 -10.60 6.54 -0.84
C GLY A 255 -11.00 5.17 -0.31
N LYS A 256 -11.98 5.16 0.60
CA LYS A 256 -12.63 3.92 1.03
C LYS A 256 -13.36 3.25 -0.14
N GLY A 257 -13.17 1.95 -0.26
CA GLY A 257 -13.68 1.12 -1.35
C GLY A 257 -12.99 -0.23 -1.32
N GLN A 258 -13.05 -0.99 -2.41
CA GLN A 258 -12.40 -2.30 -2.49
C GLN A 258 -11.99 -2.65 -3.93
N ASP A 259 -11.15 -3.66 -4.06
CA ASP A 259 -10.95 -4.36 -5.33
C ASP A 259 -11.99 -5.49 -5.42
N ALA A 260 -12.94 -5.37 -6.34
CA ALA A 260 -14.08 -6.30 -6.41
C ALA A 260 -13.65 -7.74 -6.69
N PHE A 261 -12.63 -7.93 -7.53
CA PHE A 261 -12.08 -9.26 -7.81
C PHE A 261 -11.47 -9.87 -6.55
N ALA A 262 -10.59 -9.15 -5.86
CA ALA A 262 -9.95 -9.63 -4.64
C ALA A 262 -10.96 -9.95 -3.54
N THR A 263 -11.91 -9.05 -3.29
CA THR A 263 -12.94 -9.25 -2.27
C THR A 263 -13.81 -10.47 -2.60
N GLY A 264 -14.32 -10.56 -3.83
CA GLY A 264 -15.14 -11.68 -4.28
C GLY A 264 -14.41 -13.02 -4.27
N TYR A 265 -13.13 -13.00 -4.65
CA TYR A 265 -12.26 -14.15 -4.63
C TYR A 265 -11.98 -14.65 -3.20
N HIS A 266 -11.56 -13.74 -2.29
CA HIS A 266 -11.27 -14.10 -0.91
C HIS A 266 -12.54 -14.50 -0.16
N HIS A 267 -13.70 -13.96 -0.52
CA HIS A 267 -14.97 -14.34 0.08
C HIS A 267 -15.40 -15.76 -0.28
N ARG A 268 -15.18 -16.19 -1.54
CA ARG A 268 -15.75 -17.44 -2.06
C ARG A 268 -14.78 -18.61 -2.13
N TYR A 269 -13.48 -18.36 -2.25
CA TYR A 269 -12.51 -19.40 -2.56
C TYR A 269 -11.38 -19.54 -1.53
N ALA A 270 -10.77 -18.43 -1.11
CA ALA A 270 -9.67 -18.50 -0.13
C ALA A 270 -10.18 -18.63 1.31
N GLU A 271 -11.22 -17.88 1.67
CA GLU A 271 -11.92 -17.93 2.98
C GLU A 271 -11.02 -17.87 4.22
N ALA A 272 -9.83 -17.28 4.08
CA ALA A 272 -8.82 -17.24 5.13
C ALA A 272 -9.21 -16.38 6.34
N MET A 273 -10.07 -15.38 6.13
CA MET A 273 -10.43 -14.36 7.10
C MET A 273 -11.92 -13.98 6.97
N PRO A 274 -12.53 -13.37 8.01
CA PRO A 274 -13.91 -12.91 7.92
C PRO A 274 -14.15 -11.96 6.73
N TYR A 275 -15.28 -12.10 6.04
CA TYR A 275 -15.63 -11.26 4.89
C TYR A 275 -15.58 -9.75 5.19
N ALA A 276 -15.92 -9.34 6.43
CA ALA A 276 -15.84 -7.94 6.84
C ALA A 276 -14.40 -7.38 6.85
N PHE A 277 -13.38 -8.24 6.99
CA PHE A 277 -11.96 -7.86 7.00
C PHE A 277 -11.43 -7.60 5.57
N ILE A 278 -11.93 -8.36 4.58
CA ILE A 278 -11.44 -8.33 3.19
C ILE A 278 -12.30 -7.50 2.23
N SER A 279 -13.36 -6.87 2.74
CA SER A 279 -14.29 -6.05 1.95
C SER A 279 -14.25 -4.59 2.40
N LYS A 280 -14.98 -3.73 1.68
CA LYS A 280 -15.22 -2.31 2.02
C LYS A 280 -15.88 -2.08 3.39
N LYS A 281 -16.33 -3.14 4.08
CA LYS A 281 -16.75 -3.08 5.49
C LYS A 281 -15.56 -2.83 6.43
N ASN A 282 -14.35 -3.16 6.01
CA ASN A 282 -13.13 -2.82 6.72
C ASN A 282 -12.87 -1.32 6.59
N SER A 283 -13.24 -0.56 7.62
CA SER A 283 -13.06 0.89 7.63
C SER A 283 -11.60 1.36 7.61
N TYR A 284 -10.62 0.45 7.77
CA TYR A 284 -9.19 0.71 7.65
C TYR A 284 -8.70 0.69 6.19
N LEU A 285 -9.44 0.04 5.29
CA LEU A 285 -9.06 -0.13 3.89
C LEU A 285 -9.20 1.19 3.12
N ILE A 286 -8.08 1.64 2.57
CA ILE A 286 -8.01 2.73 1.60
C ILE A 286 -7.48 2.14 0.29
N MET A 287 -8.17 2.43 -0.80
CA MET A 287 -7.79 2.03 -2.14
C MET A 287 -7.49 3.29 -2.95
N ASN A 288 -6.27 3.39 -3.48
CA ASN A 288 -5.84 4.59 -4.22
C ASN A 288 -5.01 4.27 -5.47
N HIS A 289 -5.05 3.03 -5.94
CA HIS A 289 -4.30 2.59 -7.11
C HIS A 289 -5.20 1.91 -8.16
N LEU A 290 -6.51 2.20 -8.11
CA LEU A 290 -7.47 1.86 -9.15
C LEU A 290 -7.69 3.07 -10.08
N TYR A 291 -7.86 2.79 -11.37
CA TYR A 291 -8.17 3.78 -12.39
C TYR A 291 -9.29 3.25 -13.28
N TYR A 292 -10.22 4.10 -13.73
CA TYR A 292 -11.25 3.67 -14.67
C TYR A 292 -11.32 4.51 -15.95
N TYR A 293 -11.82 3.87 -17.01
CA TYR A 293 -12.11 4.48 -18.30
C TYR A 293 -13.47 4.00 -18.80
N VAL A 294 -14.28 4.93 -19.33
CA VAL A 294 -15.54 4.63 -20.01
C VAL A 294 -15.30 4.66 -21.52
N PRO A 295 -15.31 3.51 -22.22
CA PRO A 295 -15.12 3.48 -23.67
C PRO A 295 -16.20 4.28 -24.40
N ARG A 296 -15.83 4.89 -25.54
CA ARG A 296 -16.80 5.53 -26.43
C ARG A 296 -17.68 4.49 -27.10
N ARG A 297 -17.11 3.35 -27.47
CA ARG A 297 -17.84 2.21 -28.05
C ARG A 297 -17.76 1.01 -27.12
N LYS A 298 -18.94 0.48 -26.77
CA LYS A 298 -19.03 -0.77 -26.01
C LYS A 298 -18.35 -1.90 -26.81
N GLY A 299 -17.40 -2.59 -26.18
CA GLY A 299 -16.66 -3.69 -26.80
C GLY A 299 -15.41 -3.28 -27.58
N ALA A 300 -15.03 -1.99 -27.59
CA ALA A 300 -13.75 -1.58 -28.14
C ALA A 300 -12.59 -2.22 -27.37
N THR A 301 -11.54 -2.63 -28.09
CA THR A 301 -10.27 -2.99 -27.47
C THR A 301 -9.54 -1.70 -27.12
N VAL A 302 -9.17 -1.56 -25.86
CA VAL A 302 -8.54 -0.35 -25.33
C VAL A 302 -7.18 -0.74 -24.78
N THR A 303 -6.14 -0.02 -25.19
CA THR A 303 -4.80 -0.19 -24.62
C THR A 303 -4.64 0.77 -23.46
N ILE A 304 -4.40 0.24 -22.27
CA ILE A 304 -4.06 1.02 -21.08
C ILE A 304 -2.54 1.20 -21.04
N THR A 305 -2.09 2.44 -20.87
CA THR A 305 -0.67 2.79 -20.70
C THR A 305 -0.52 3.51 -19.37
N ALA A 306 0.26 2.93 -18.45
CA ALA A 306 0.63 3.54 -17.19
C ALA A 306 2.10 3.93 -17.21
N THR A 307 2.38 5.20 -16.99
CA THR A 307 3.73 5.76 -16.92
C THR A 307 4.00 6.22 -15.49
N ASP A 308 5.08 5.72 -14.90
CA ASP A 308 5.48 6.08 -13.54
C ASP A 308 6.29 7.40 -13.51
N PRO A 309 6.56 7.95 -12.31
CA PRO A 309 7.28 9.23 -12.18
C PRO A 309 8.76 9.16 -12.58
N TYR A 310 9.28 7.96 -12.84
CA TYR A 310 10.67 7.70 -13.19
C TYR A 310 10.85 7.47 -14.70
N GLY A 311 9.75 7.52 -15.47
CA GLY A 311 9.75 7.43 -16.92
C GLY A 311 9.53 6.01 -17.46
N ASN A 312 9.33 5.00 -16.60
CA ASN A 312 8.99 3.68 -17.10
C ASN A 312 7.53 3.65 -17.57
N THR A 313 7.27 2.89 -18.63
CA THR A 313 5.93 2.77 -19.21
C THR A 313 5.52 1.31 -19.33
N TYR A 314 4.31 1.01 -18.86
CA TYR A 314 3.72 -0.31 -18.82
C TYR A 314 2.41 -0.31 -19.61
N ARG A 315 2.17 -1.37 -20.40
CA ARG A 315 1.00 -1.48 -21.28
C ARG A 315 0.22 -2.75 -20.99
N ALA A 316 -1.11 -2.67 -21.05
CA ALA A 316 -2.01 -3.81 -20.99
C ALA A 316 -3.19 -3.60 -21.95
N SER A 317 -3.68 -4.68 -22.55
CA SER A 317 -4.85 -4.64 -23.44
C SER A 317 -6.11 -5.02 -22.67
N SER A 318 -7.22 -4.30 -22.90
CA SER A 318 -8.52 -4.67 -22.33
C SER A 318 -9.03 -6.03 -22.81
N ALA A 319 -8.42 -6.61 -23.86
CA ALA A 319 -8.66 -7.98 -24.28
C ALA A 319 -8.19 -9.02 -23.24
N ASP A 320 -7.15 -8.69 -22.45
CA ASP A 320 -6.56 -9.56 -21.43
C ASP A 320 -7.14 -9.31 -20.03
N ARG A 321 -8.26 -8.58 -19.95
CA ARG A 321 -8.90 -8.27 -18.67
C ARG A 321 -9.39 -9.56 -18.00
N VAL A 322 -9.29 -9.60 -16.68
CA VAL A 322 -9.86 -10.69 -15.89
C VAL A 322 -11.37 -10.62 -15.96
N THR A 323 -11.97 -11.71 -16.42
CA THR A 323 -13.43 -11.89 -16.49
C THR A 323 -13.93 -13.02 -15.61
N GLU A 324 -13.04 -13.87 -15.11
CA GLU A 324 -13.37 -15.04 -14.32
C GLU A 324 -13.26 -14.70 -12.82
N PRO A 325 -14.24 -15.10 -11.99
CA PRO A 325 -14.20 -14.90 -10.54
C PRO A 325 -13.14 -15.76 -9.85
N PHE A 326 -12.69 -16.82 -10.52
CA PHE A 326 -11.56 -17.65 -10.14
C PHE A 326 -10.51 -17.50 -11.22
N TYR A 327 -9.48 -16.68 -10.98
CA TYR A 327 -8.39 -16.51 -11.94
C TYR A 327 -7.08 -17.00 -11.33
N ASN A 328 -6.39 -17.88 -12.04
CA ASN A 328 -5.31 -18.73 -11.50
C ASN A 328 -4.16 -17.97 -10.81
N TYR A 329 -3.89 -16.70 -11.15
CA TYR A 329 -2.82 -15.96 -10.46
C TYR A 329 -3.14 -15.63 -9.00
N ALA A 330 -4.40 -15.69 -8.56
CA ALA A 330 -4.78 -15.42 -7.19
C ALA A 330 -4.55 -16.63 -6.25
N HIS A 331 -4.42 -17.83 -6.81
CA HIS A 331 -4.18 -19.06 -6.06
C HIS A 331 -2.69 -19.34 -5.90
N TYR A 332 -2.28 -19.75 -4.69
CA TYR A 332 -1.10 -20.59 -4.56
C TYR A 332 -1.40 -21.91 -5.27
N LEU A 333 -0.68 -22.22 -6.34
CA LEU A 333 -0.68 -23.58 -6.87
C LEU A 333 -0.09 -24.47 -5.78
N GLY A 334 -0.94 -25.02 -4.93
CA GLY A 334 -0.61 -26.24 -4.22
C GLY A 334 -0.38 -27.29 -5.28
N ALA A 335 0.83 -27.84 -5.34
CA ALA A 335 1.05 -29.11 -6.01
C ALA A 335 -0.08 -30.04 -5.58
N THR A 336 -0.95 -30.40 -6.51
CA THR A 336 -1.86 -31.52 -6.28
C THR A 336 -0.98 -32.78 -6.35
N PRO A 337 -1.10 -33.73 -5.40
CA PRO A 337 -0.31 -34.96 -5.40
C PRO A 337 -0.36 -35.73 -6.72
#